data_AF-A0A8T0CIL0-F1
#
_entry.id   AF-A0A8T0CIL0-F1
#
_cell.length_a   1.000
_cell.length_b   1.000
_cell.length_c   1.000
_cell.angle_alpha   90.00
_cell.angle_beta   90.00
_cell.angle_gamma   90.00
#
_symmetry.space_group_name_H-M   'P 1'
#
loop_
_entity.id
_entity.type
_entity.pdbx_description
1 polymer ?
#
loop_
_entity_poly.entity_id
_entity_poly.type
_entity_poly.pdbx_seq_one_letter_code
_entity_poly.pdbx_strand_id
1 'polypeptide(L)'
;MDTILGTIGLFVRKVTDVSVIKEKMDFLDRNMGMVSARKADISLELEQEERRPGKKRKREVELWMQNVGSVEDQVRKLRRKVKVARFFSRLMLADQVSGLAIEVDKLHEKGRFDSSLTLDVKPARGYELLRPGELPGQASQAKRDEIWDCSMNGEVLRVSTW
;
A
#
# COMPACT_ATOMS: atom_id res chain seq x y z
N MET A 1 -31.44 12.52 -52.70
CA MET A 1 -30.91 11.27 -52.09
C MET A 1 -30.05 11.58 -50.86
N ASP A 2 -30.16 12.79 -50.32
CA ASP A 2 -29.13 13.42 -49.49
C ASP A 2 -29.42 13.26 -47.99
N THR A 3 -30.67 12.96 -47.65
CA THR A 3 -31.12 12.74 -46.27
C THR A 3 -30.67 11.38 -45.71
N ILE A 4 -30.63 10.34 -46.55
CA ILE A 4 -30.29 8.96 -46.16
C ILE A 4 -28.77 8.82 -45.95
N LEU A 5 -27.96 9.44 -46.81
CA LEU A 5 -26.50 9.43 -46.67
C LEU A 5 -26.05 10.19 -45.41
N GLY A 6 -26.72 11.30 -45.09
CA GLY A 6 -26.48 12.08 -43.86
C GLY A 6 -26.81 11.30 -42.58
N THR A 7 -27.84 10.45 -42.59
CA THR A 7 -28.22 9.63 -41.43
C THR A 7 -27.27 8.44 -41.22
N ILE A 8 -26.83 7.79 -42.29
CA ILE A 8 -25.86 6.69 -42.24
C ILE A 8 -24.50 7.20 -41.72
N GLY A 9 -24.02 8.35 -42.21
CA GLY A 9 -22.77 8.96 -41.72
C GLY A 9 -22.81 9.31 -40.23
N LEU A 10 -23.97 9.78 -39.75
CA LEU A 10 -24.21 10.02 -38.32
C LEU A 10 -24.21 8.72 -37.52
N PHE A 11 -24.81 7.65 -38.01
CA PHE A 11 -24.85 6.36 -37.32
C PHE A 11 -23.47 5.69 -37.26
N VAL A 12 -22.72 5.69 -38.37
CA VAL A 12 -21.37 5.12 -38.44
C VAL A 12 -20.43 5.86 -37.47
N ARG A 13 -20.40 7.21 -37.49
CA ARG A 13 -19.59 7.99 -36.55
C ARG A 13 -19.98 7.74 -35.08
N LYS A 14 -21.28 7.58 -34.84
CA LYS A 14 -21.85 7.30 -33.52
C LYS A 14 -21.51 5.91 -32.98
N VAL A 15 -21.36 4.90 -33.84
CA VAL A 15 -20.96 3.54 -33.45
C VAL A 15 -19.47 3.50 -33.11
N THR A 16 -18.62 4.19 -33.87
CA THR A 16 -17.16 4.24 -33.64
C THR A 16 -16.77 4.86 -32.29
N ASP A 17 -17.47 5.91 -31.83
CA ASP A 17 -17.16 6.51 -30.53
C ASP A 17 -17.50 5.60 -29.34
N VAL A 18 -18.51 4.73 -29.47
CA VAL A 18 -18.94 3.84 -28.37
C VAL A 18 -18.00 2.65 -28.22
N SER A 19 -17.60 2.04 -29.34
CA SER A 19 -16.65 0.94 -29.32
C SER A 19 -15.32 1.38 -28.71
N VAL A 20 -14.83 2.57 -29.07
CA VAL A 20 -13.57 3.12 -28.53
C VAL A 20 -13.65 3.37 -27.01
N ILE A 21 -14.73 3.96 -26.50
CA ILE A 21 -14.89 4.17 -25.05
C ILE A 21 -14.97 2.84 -24.31
N LYS A 22 -15.66 1.85 -24.90
CA LYS A 22 -15.77 0.51 -24.33
C LYS A 22 -14.42 -0.19 -24.28
N GLU A 23 -13.64 -0.13 -25.36
CA GLU A 23 -12.28 -0.69 -25.42
C GLU A 23 -11.36 -0.08 -24.37
N LYS A 24 -11.38 1.26 -24.23
CA LYS A 24 -10.62 1.96 -23.18
C LYS A 24 -11.06 1.55 -21.77
N MET A 25 -12.36 1.38 -21.56
CA MET A 25 -12.89 0.90 -20.29
C MET A 25 -12.47 -0.55 -20.00
N ASP A 26 -12.49 -1.43 -21.00
CA ASP A 26 -12.05 -2.82 -20.86
C ASP A 26 -10.54 -2.91 -20.55
N PHE A 27 -9.73 -2.03 -21.15
CA PHE A 27 -8.31 -1.88 -20.82
C PHE A 27 -8.12 -1.40 -19.38
N LEU A 28 -8.86 -0.36 -18.96
CA LEU A 28 -8.84 0.15 -17.60
C LEU A 28 -9.23 -0.93 -16.57
N ASP A 29 -10.28 -1.71 -16.84
CA ASP A 29 -10.70 -2.83 -15.98
C ASP A 29 -9.59 -3.88 -15.83
N ARG A 30 -8.86 -4.20 -16.91
CA ARG A 30 -7.73 -5.15 -16.87
C ARG A 30 -6.56 -4.63 -16.04
N ASN A 31 -6.13 -3.39 -16.27
CA ASN A 31 -5.04 -2.77 -15.49
C ASN A 31 -5.43 -2.68 -14.01
N MET A 32 -6.69 -2.31 -13.73
CA MET A 32 -7.17 -2.28 -12.36
C MET A 32 -7.11 -3.66 -11.71
N GLY A 33 -7.49 -4.72 -12.44
CA GLY A 33 -7.37 -6.10 -11.98
C GLY A 33 -5.94 -6.50 -11.59
N MET A 34 -4.93 -6.04 -12.34
CA MET A 34 -3.53 -6.27 -11.98
C MET A 34 -3.14 -5.57 -10.66
N VAL A 35 -3.57 -4.32 -10.48
CA VAL A 35 -3.32 -3.56 -9.24
C VAL A 35 -4.05 -4.20 -8.04
N SER A 36 -5.29 -4.65 -8.23
CA SER A 36 -6.07 -5.37 -7.23
C SER A 36 -5.40 -6.68 -6.81
N ALA A 37 -4.90 -7.47 -7.77
CA ALA A 37 -4.16 -8.69 -7.50
C ALA A 37 -2.88 -8.40 -6.70
N ARG A 38 -2.11 -7.38 -7.10
CA ARG A 38 -0.91 -6.96 -6.37
C ARG A 38 -1.23 -6.53 -4.93
N LYS A 39 -2.34 -5.82 -4.72
CA LYS A 39 -2.83 -5.47 -3.37
C LYS A 39 -3.16 -6.71 -2.54
N ALA A 40 -3.77 -7.73 -3.14
CA ALA A 40 -4.04 -8.99 -2.46
C ALA A 40 -2.75 -9.71 -2.05
N ASP A 41 -1.76 -9.80 -2.95
CA ASP A 41 -0.45 -10.41 -2.66
C ASP A 41 0.25 -9.70 -1.49
N ILE A 42 0.29 -8.36 -1.53
CA ILE A 42 0.83 -7.52 -0.44
C ILE A 42 0.07 -7.75 0.86
N SER A 43 -1.24 -7.93 0.79
CA SER A 43 -2.05 -8.17 2.00
C SER A 43 -1.65 -9.48 2.66
N LEU A 44 -1.47 -10.53 1.86
CA LEU A 44 -1.03 -11.85 2.35
C LEU A 44 0.39 -11.80 2.94
N GLU A 45 1.30 -11.08 2.29
CA GLU A 45 2.67 -10.88 2.80
C GLU A 45 2.66 -10.16 4.15
N LEU A 46 1.89 -9.06 4.26
CA LEU A 46 1.75 -8.30 5.50
C LEU A 46 1.12 -9.14 6.63
N GLU A 47 0.11 -9.96 6.34
CA GLU A 47 -0.47 -10.87 7.33
C GLU A 47 0.54 -11.84 7.93
N GLN A 48 1.57 -12.22 7.16
CA GLN A 48 2.64 -13.09 7.65
C GLN A 48 3.72 -12.29 8.39
N GLU A 49 4.11 -11.13 7.88
CA GLU A 49 5.15 -10.29 8.49
C GLU A 49 4.69 -9.69 9.82
N GLU A 50 3.47 -9.14 9.88
CA GLU A 50 2.93 -8.46 11.07
C GLU A 50 2.58 -9.42 12.23
N ARG A 51 2.57 -10.74 11.98
CA ARG A 51 2.53 -11.74 13.06
C ARG A 51 3.81 -11.77 13.89
N ARG A 52 4.93 -11.30 13.34
CA ARG A 52 6.22 -11.29 14.04
C ARG A 52 6.27 -10.10 15.00
N PRO A 53 6.74 -10.29 16.26
CA PRO A 53 6.87 -9.19 17.20
C PRO A 53 7.71 -8.04 16.65
N GLY A 54 7.20 -6.81 16.76
CA GLY A 54 7.88 -5.61 16.31
C GLY A 54 7.79 -5.32 14.80
N LYS A 55 7.19 -6.20 13.98
CA LYS A 55 6.93 -5.88 12.58
C LYS A 55 5.64 -5.07 12.46
N LYS A 56 5.72 -3.92 11.79
CA LYS A 56 4.56 -3.07 11.50
C LYS A 56 4.61 -2.60 10.06
N ARG A 57 3.51 -2.64 9.31
CA ARG A 57 3.50 -2.11 7.93
C ARG A 57 3.93 -0.66 7.88
N LYS A 58 4.61 -0.32 6.78
CA LYS A 58 4.93 1.07 6.47
C LYS A 58 3.64 1.85 6.15
N ARG A 59 3.64 3.12 6.54
CA ARG A 59 2.54 4.04 6.23
C ARG A 59 2.33 4.24 4.74
N GLU A 60 3.40 4.21 3.94
CA GLU A 60 3.30 4.30 2.47
C GLU A 60 2.51 3.13 1.88
N VAL A 61 2.68 1.92 2.42
CA VAL A 61 1.98 0.71 1.98
C VAL A 61 0.50 0.81 2.34
N GLU A 62 0.19 1.24 3.56
CA GLU A 62 -1.20 1.47 3.99
C GLU A 62 -1.92 2.49 3.11
N LEU A 63 -1.30 3.66 2.87
CA LEU A 63 -1.88 4.71 2.03
C LEU A 63 -2.06 4.24 0.58
N TRP A 64 -1.11 3.47 0.06
CA TRP A 64 -1.24 2.88 -1.28
C TRP A 64 -2.43 1.93 -1.35
N MET A 65 -2.60 1.01 -0.39
CA MET A 65 -3.73 0.06 -0.36
C MET A 65 -5.10 0.76 -0.26
N GLN A 66 -5.17 1.86 0.51
CA GLN A 66 -6.37 2.70 0.61
C GLN A 66 -6.69 3.38 -0.72
N ASN A 67 -5.67 3.96 -1.38
CA ASN A 67 -5.83 4.58 -2.69
C ASN A 67 -6.29 3.57 -3.75
N VAL A 68 -5.71 2.37 -3.78
CA VAL A 68 -6.19 1.28 -4.65
C VAL A 68 -7.68 1.02 -4.41
N GLY A 69 -8.13 0.89 -3.16
CA GLY A 69 -9.55 0.68 -2.85
C GLY A 69 -10.46 1.82 -3.34
N SER A 70 -10.02 3.07 -3.20
CA SER A 70 -10.75 4.23 -3.72
C SER A 70 -10.88 4.18 -5.25
N VAL A 71 -9.80 3.87 -5.95
CA VAL A 71 -9.78 3.79 -7.42
C VAL A 71 -10.61 2.60 -7.92
N GLU A 72 -10.60 1.45 -7.23
CA GLU A 72 -11.47 0.29 -7.55
C GLU A 72 -12.94 0.71 -7.57
N ASP A 73 -13.37 1.48 -6.56
CA ASP A 73 -14.73 1.98 -6.46
C ASP A 73 -15.08 2.97 -7.57
N GLN A 74 -14.15 3.83 -7.95
CA GLN A 74 -14.34 4.79 -9.04
C GLN A 74 -14.44 4.08 -10.39
N VAL A 75 -13.54 3.12 -10.69
CA VAL A 75 -13.59 2.29 -11.89
C VAL A 75 -14.91 1.53 -11.96
N ARG A 76 -15.35 0.91 -10.86
CA ARG A 76 -16.65 0.20 -10.80
C ARG A 76 -17.83 1.13 -11.09
N LYS A 77 -17.84 2.34 -10.53
CA LYS A 77 -18.89 3.34 -10.80
C LYS A 77 -18.87 3.79 -12.26
N LEU A 78 -17.69 4.03 -12.83
CA LEU A 78 -17.54 4.44 -14.22
C LEU A 78 -17.99 3.35 -15.19
N ARG A 79 -17.62 2.08 -14.92
CA ARG A 79 -18.07 0.92 -15.69
C ARG A 79 -19.59 0.85 -15.80
N ARG A 80 -20.30 1.11 -14.70
CA ARG A 80 -21.78 1.15 -14.69
C ARG A 80 -22.31 2.31 -15.53
N LYS A 81 -21.70 3.50 -15.44
CA LYS A 81 -22.09 4.65 -16.26
C LYS A 81 -21.91 4.38 -17.76
N VAL A 82 -20.80 3.77 -18.17
CA VAL A 82 -20.54 3.40 -19.57
C VAL A 82 -21.62 2.45 -20.11
N LYS A 83 -22.13 1.51 -19.29
CA LYS A 83 -23.20 0.59 -19.68
C LYS A 83 -24.57 1.26 -19.86
N VAL A 84 -24.84 2.37 -19.17
CA VAL A 84 -26.18 3.00 -19.11
C VAL A 84 -26.27 4.27 -19.97
N ALA A 85 -25.14 4.91 -20.30
CA ALA A 85 -25.14 6.23 -20.93
C ALA A 85 -25.65 6.26 -22.39
N ARG A 86 -26.57 7.20 -22.69
CA ARG A 86 -26.92 7.62 -24.06
C ARG A 86 -26.13 8.87 -24.47
N PHE A 87 -25.48 8.78 -25.62
CA PHE A 87 -24.93 9.81 -26.54
C PHE A 87 -24.28 11.11 -26.01
N PHE A 88 -24.86 11.87 -25.09
CA PHE A 88 -24.41 13.23 -24.77
C PHE A 88 -23.30 13.33 -23.70
N SER A 89 -22.96 12.23 -23.01
CA SER A 89 -21.89 12.20 -22.00
C SER A 89 -20.56 11.63 -22.49
N ARG A 90 -20.39 11.36 -23.79
CA ARG A 90 -19.25 10.59 -24.32
C ARG A 90 -17.89 11.22 -24.11
N LEU A 91 -17.77 12.52 -24.37
CA LEU A 91 -16.51 13.24 -24.16
C LEU A 91 -16.14 13.28 -22.67
N MET A 92 -17.12 13.52 -21.79
CA MET A 92 -16.91 13.47 -20.35
C MET A 92 -16.56 12.07 -19.85
N LEU A 93 -17.15 11.02 -20.43
CA LEU A 93 -16.82 9.63 -20.10
C LEU A 93 -15.42 9.27 -20.60
N ALA A 94 -15.04 9.70 -21.81
CA ALA A 94 -13.70 9.46 -22.35
C ALA A 94 -12.61 10.13 -21.50
N ASP A 95 -12.86 11.35 -21.02
CA ASP A 95 -11.98 12.07 -20.11
C ASP A 95 -11.87 11.34 -18.76
N GLN A 96 -13.00 10.91 -18.17
CA GLN A 96 -13.01 10.14 -16.93
C GLN A 96 -12.27 8.80 -17.04
N VAL A 97 -12.45 8.06 -18.14
CA VAL A 97 -11.73 6.79 -18.39
C VAL A 97 -10.23 7.05 -18.50
N SER A 98 -9.83 8.11 -19.22
CA SER A 98 -8.43 8.45 -19.42
C SER A 98 -7.76 8.91 -18.12
N GLY A 99 -8.45 9.73 -17.31
CA GLY A 99 -7.96 10.17 -16.01
C GLY A 99 -7.74 9.01 -15.05
N LEU A 100 -8.69 8.08 -14.96
CA LEU A 100 -8.54 6.87 -14.14
C LEU A 100 -7.44 5.94 -14.65
N ALA A 101 -7.26 5.80 -15.97
CA ALA A 101 -6.17 4.99 -16.52
C ALA A 101 -4.80 5.50 -16.04
N ILE A 102 -4.58 6.81 -16.07
CA ILE A 102 -3.36 7.44 -15.55
C ILE A 102 -3.20 7.17 -14.05
N GLU A 103 -4.27 7.21 -13.27
CA GLU A 103 -4.23 6.93 -11.83
C GLU A 103 -3.90 5.47 -11.53
N VAL A 104 -4.50 4.54 -12.26
CA VAL A 104 -4.21 3.10 -12.17
C VAL A 104 -2.76 2.81 -12.55
N ASP A 105 -2.24 3.41 -13.61
CA ASP A 105 -0.84 3.25 -14.01
C ASP A 105 0.11 3.80 -12.93
N LYS A 106 -0.21 4.95 -12.32
CA LYS A 106 0.55 5.49 -11.17
C LYS A 106 0.51 4.54 -9.97
N LEU A 107 -0.63 3.92 -9.68
CA LEU A 107 -0.76 2.94 -8.61
C LEU A 107 0.05 1.67 -8.90
N HIS A 108 0.05 1.22 -10.16
CA HIS A 108 0.85 0.09 -10.61
C HIS A 108 2.34 0.33 -10.35
N GLU A 109 2.86 1.49 -10.78
CA GLU A 109 4.27 1.84 -10.55
C GLU A 109 4.60 1.96 -9.06
N LYS A 110 3.76 2.63 -8.27
CA LYS A 110 3.97 2.78 -6.82
C LYS A 110 3.85 1.46 -6.04
N GLY A 111 3.11 0.48 -6.58
CA GLY A 111 2.89 -0.83 -5.96
C GLY A 111 4.07 -1.80 -6.11
N ARG A 112 5.16 -1.38 -6.78
CA ARG A 112 6.35 -2.21 -6.98
C ARG A 112 7.25 -2.32 -5.76
N PHE A 113 7.08 -1.47 -4.74
CA PHE A 113 7.80 -1.44 -3.46
C PHE A 113 9.18 -2.13 -3.49
N ASP A 114 10.24 -1.37 -3.77
CA ASP A 114 11.61 -1.91 -3.90
C ASP A 114 12.24 -2.36 -2.57
N SER A 115 11.53 -2.20 -1.45
CA SER A 115 12.02 -2.49 -0.10
C SER A 115 10.94 -3.20 0.72
N SER A 116 11.34 -3.78 1.86
CA SER A 116 10.41 -4.48 2.78
C SER A 116 9.14 -3.65 3.06
N LEU A 117 8.01 -4.34 3.12
CA LEU A 117 6.68 -3.75 3.36
C LEU A 117 6.47 -3.31 4.81
N THR A 118 7.31 -3.79 5.73
CA THR A 118 7.24 -3.53 7.15
C THR A 118 8.48 -2.80 7.68
N LEU A 119 8.33 -2.22 8.87
CA LEU A 119 9.40 -1.65 9.68
C LEU A 119 9.55 -2.46 10.96
N ASP A 120 10.79 -2.58 11.43
CA ASP A 120 11.09 -3.08 12.76
C ASP A 120 10.88 -1.96 13.79
N VAL A 121 9.70 -1.98 14.40
CA VAL A 121 9.40 -1.21 15.59
C VAL A 121 9.91 -2.01 16.77
N LYS A 122 10.97 -1.53 17.43
CA LYS A 122 11.33 -2.08 18.74
C LYS A 122 10.08 -1.97 19.61
N PRO A 123 9.54 -3.08 20.16
CA PRO A 123 8.48 -2.96 21.14
C PRO A 123 9.01 -2.00 22.20
N ALA A 124 8.23 -0.98 22.53
CA ALA A 124 8.50 -0.20 23.70
C ALA A 124 8.52 -1.23 24.84
N ARG A 125 9.72 -1.70 25.22
CA ARG A 125 9.91 -2.32 26.51
C ARG A 125 9.35 -1.26 27.43
N GLY A 126 8.16 -1.51 27.98
CA GLY A 126 7.85 -0.99 29.27
C GLY A 126 9.06 -1.38 30.10
N TYR A 127 9.94 -0.42 30.33
CA TYR A 127 10.85 -0.47 31.44
C TYR A 127 9.93 -0.41 32.66
N GLU A 128 9.26 -1.52 32.94
CA GLU A 128 9.15 -1.99 34.30
C GLU A 128 10.60 -2.23 34.74
N LEU A 129 11.30 -1.12 35.01
CA LEU A 129 12.34 -1.13 36.00
C LEU A 129 11.64 -1.72 37.20
N LEU A 130 11.90 -3.00 37.46
CA LEU A 130 11.61 -3.60 38.75
C LEU A 130 12.11 -2.58 39.76
N ARG A 131 11.17 -1.86 40.42
CA ARG A 131 11.50 -0.87 41.43
C ARG A 131 12.37 -1.61 42.44
N PRO A 132 13.65 -1.25 42.61
CA PRO A 132 14.50 -1.90 43.60
C PRO A 132 14.02 -1.47 44.98
N GLY A 133 13.09 -2.22 45.54
CA GLY A 133 12.42 -1.94 46.79
C GLY A 133 11.14 -2.74 46.76
N GLU A 134 11.05 -3.93 47.31
CA GLU A 134 11.54 -4.33 48.62
C GLU A 134 12.03 -5.79 48.58
N LEU A 135 13.35 -6.00 48.69
CA LEU A 135 13.87 -7.30 49.12
C LEU A 135 14.53 -7.08 50.49
N PRO A 136 13.89 -7.47 51.60
CA PRO A 136 14.48 -7.36 52.92
C PRO A 136 15.57 -8.43 53.04
N GLY A 137 16.83 -8.00 52.96
CA GLY A 137 17.96 -8.89 53.17
C GLY A 137 19.29 -8.18 52.93
N GLN A 138 20.02 -7.92 54.01
CA GLN A 138 21.35 -7.30 54.04
C GLN A 138 22.37 -8.02 53.11
N ALA A 139 22.15 -9.31 52.84
CA ALA A 139 22.97 -10.12 51.93
C ALA A 139 22.84 -9.75 50.44
N SER A 140 21.74 -9.13 50.01
CA SER A 140 21.56 -8.71 48.61
C SER A 140 22.25 -7.39 48.27
N GLN A 141 22.55 -6.56 49.27
CA GLN A 141 23.27 -5.30 49.07
C GLN A 141 24.76 -5.57 48.79
N ALA A 142 25.39 -6.41 49.63
CA ALA A 142 26.82 -6.72 49.52
C ALA A 142 27.20 -7.33 48.17
N LYS A 143 26.37 -8.23 47.61
CA LYS A 143 26.60 -8.79 46.27
C LYS A 143 26.42 -7.77 45.15
N ARG A 144 25.59 -6.73 45.33
CA ARG A 144 25.43 -5.66 44.33
C ARG A 144 26.66 -4.74 44.34
N ASP A 145 27.16 -4.42 45.52
CA ASP A 145 28.34 -3.56 45.67
C ASP A 145 29.59 -4.25 45.08
N GLU A 146 29.73 -5.57 45.28
CA GLU A 146 30.81 -6.39 44.69
C GLU A 146 30.76 -6.43 43.15
N ILE A 147 29.56 -6.53 42.56
CA ILE A 147 29.37 -6.49 41.10
C ILE A 147 29.72 -5.10 40.54
N TRP A 148 29.36 -4.04 41.25
CA TRP A 148 29.63 -2.66 40.82
C TRP A 148 31.13 -2.34 40.88
N ASP A 149 31.83 -2.79 41.92
CA ASP A 149 33.28 -2.64 42.07
C ASP A 149 34.05 -3.37 40.95
N CYS A 150 33.61 -4.59 40.59
CA CYS A 150 34.19 -5.33 39.46
C CYS A 150 33.98 -4.62 38.11
N SER A 151 32.92 -3.82 37.96
CA SER A 151 32.62 -3.11 36.72
C SER A 151 33.38 -1.79 36.57
N MET A 152 33.81 -1.17 37.67
CA MET A 152 34.53 0.11 37.65
C MET A 152 36.05 -0.02 37.68
N ASN A 153 36.60 -1.14 38.19
CA ASN A 153 38.05 -1.37 38.29
C ASN A 153 38.67 -2.20 37.15
N GLY A 154 37.95 -2.41 36.04
CA GLY A 154 38.51 -3.04 34.86
C GLY A 154 39.40 -2.09 34.05
N GLU A 155 40.68 -1.99 34.41
CA GLU A 155 41.71 -1.47 33.49
C GLU A 155 41.62 -2.25 32.16
N VAL A 156 41.24 -1.55 31.09
CA VAL A 156 41.16 -2.11 29.74
C VAL A 156 42.58 -2.36 29.24
N LEU A 157 43.15 -3.52 29.57
CA LEU A 157 44.33 -4.03 28.89
C LEU A 157 43.94 -4.38 27.45
N ARG A 158 44.38 -3.53 26.51
CA ARG A 158 44.37 -3.79 25.06
C ARG A 158 44.93 -5.18 24.78
N VAL A 159 44.06 -6.10 24.41
CA VAL A 159 44.46 -7.33 23.71
C VAL A 159 44.84 -6.91 22.29
N SER A 160 46.14 -6.88 21.98
CA SER A 160 46.61 -6.86 20.59
C SER A 160 46.64 -8.30 20.08
N THR A 161 46.13 -8.51 18.87
CA THR A 161 46.21 -9.77 18.14
C THR A 161 47.02 -9.52 16.87
N TRP A 162 48.18 -10.19 16.82
CA TRP A 162 49.20 -10.34 15.76
C TRP A 162 49.77 -9.07 15.09
#